data_AF-A0A9J7DT45-F1
#
_entry.id   AF-A0A9J7DT45-F1
#
_cell.length_a   1.000
_cell.length_b   1.000
_cell.length_c   1.000
_cell.angle_alpha   90.00
_cell.angle_beta   90.00
_cell.angle_gamma   90.00
#
_symmetry.space_group_name_H-M   'P 1'
#
loop_
_entity.id
_entity.type
_entity.pdbx_description
1 polymer ?
#
loop_
_entity_poly.entity_id
_entity_poly.type
_entity_poly.pdbx_seq_one_letter_code
_entity_poly.pdbx_strand_id
1 'polypeptide(L)'
;MESPVMAYAYDITPNYSYIFEFENEFIHTDYRKWMTENWTVAFYYVGVYMAFIFGGQYYMQNRPRFELRRTLMIWNCSLAAFSIMGACRTLPEFIHVLRNYGIYHSICVPR
;
A
#
# COMPACT_ATOMS: atom_id res chain seq x y z
N MET A 1 -34.03 2.17 19.06
CA MET A 1 -32.85 2.62 19.82
C MET A 1 -31.66 2.42 18.91
N GLU A 2 -31.44 3.42 18.05
CA GLU A 2 -30.44 3.37 16.98
C GLU A 2 -29.06 3.48 17.62
N SER A 3 -28.21 2.51 17.31
CA SER A 3 -26.93 2.30 18.00
C SER A 3 -25.96 3.45 17.68
N PRO A 4 -25.31 4.09 18.68
CA PRO A 4 -24.47 5.27 18.52
C PRO A 4 -23.24 5.05 17.62
N VAL A 5 -22.90 3.80 17.30
CA VAL A 5 -21.80 3.41 16.40
C VAL A 5 -21.95 4.01 14.99
N MET A 6 -23.19 4.16 14.48
CA MET A 6 -23.45 4.68 13.14
C MET A 6 -23.21 6.20 13.01
N ALA A 7 -23.36 6.96 14.10
CA ALA A 7 -23.13 8.40 14.09
C ALA A 7 -21.63 8.76 14.05
N TYR A 8 -20.79 7.97 14.72
CA TYR A 8 -19.33 8.16 14.66
C TYR A 8 -18.76 7.85 13.29
N ALA A 9 -19.31 6.87 12.56
CA ALA A 9 -18.83 6.52 11.23
C ALA A 9 -19.06 7.63 10.18
N TYR A 10 -20.11 8.44 10.34
CA TYR A 10 -20.47 9.49 9.38
C TYR A 10 -19.59 10.75 9.49
N ASP A 11 -18.97 10.98 10.65
CA ASP A 11 -18.20 12.20 10.95
C ASP A 11 -16.68 12.06 10.70
N ILE A 12 -16.20 10.85 10.35
CA ILE A 12 -14.77 10.57 10.12
C ILE A 12 -14.40 10.68 8.64
N THR A 13 -15.37 10.63 7.72
CA THR A 13 -15.15 10.82 6.29
C THR A 13 -15.10 12.33 5.99
N PRO A 14 -13.92 12.95 5.76
CA PRO A 14 -13.89 14.33 5.34
C PRO A 14 -14.69 14.50 4.04
N ASN A 15 -15.30 15.67 3.84
CA ASN A 15 -16.04 15.97 2.62
C ASN A 15 -15.05 16.06 1.44
N TYR A 16 -14.72 14.92 0.84
CA TYR A 16 -13.96 14.84 -0.39
C TYR A 16 -14.90 15.26 -1.51
N SER A 17 -14.58 16.36 -2.19
CA SER A 17 -15.37 16.82 -3.35
C SER A 17 -15.30 15.86 -4.54
N TYR A 18 -14.39 14.88 -4.52
CA TYR A 18 -14.18 13.95 -5.63
C TYR A 18 -13.69 12.58 -5.14
N ILE A 19 -14.60 11.61 -5.05
CA ILE A 19 -14.27 10.17 -4.98
C ILE A 19 -14.26 9.66 -6.42
N PHE A 20 -13.16 9.04 -6.86
CA PHE A 20 -13.09 8.52 -8.22
C PHE A 20 -13.99 7.28 -8.34
N GLU A 21 -14.65 7.08 -9.49
CA GLU A 21 -15.52 5.90 -9.70
C GLU A 21 -14.79 4.57 -9.46
N PHE A 22 -13.50 4.50 -9.81
CA PHE A 22 -12.69 3.30 -9.56
C PHE A 22 -12.43 3.01 -8.07
N GLU A 23 -12.48 4.03 -7.19
CA GLU A 23 -12.34 3.84 -5.74
C GLU A 23 -13.63 3.26 -5.14
N ASN A 24 -14.79 3.63 -5.70
CA ASN A 24 -16.09 3.07 -5.28
C ASN A 24 -16.27 1.60 -5.70
N GLU A 25 -15.74 1.23 -6.86
CA GLU A 25 -15.86 -0.14 -7.38
C GLU A 25 -14.79 -1.10 -6.83
N PHE A 26 -13.85 -0.62 -6.01
CA PHE A 26 -12.77 -1.47 -5.51
C PHE A 26 -13.28 -2.42 -4.41
N ILE A 27 -13.47 -3.69 -4.77
CA ILE A 27 -13.87 -4.75 -3.82
C ILE A 27 -12.62 -5.23 -3.06
N HIS A 28 -12.36 -4.67 -1.88
CA HIS A 28 -11.19 -5.02 -1.05
C HIS A 28 -11.32 -6.35 -0.31
N THR A 29 -12.55 -6.83 -0.07
CA THR A 29 -12.83 -7.92 0.87
C THR A 29 -12.32 -9.28 0.40
N ASP A 30 -12.41 -9.55 -0.90
CA ASP A 30 -12.10 -10.86 -1.46
C ASP A 30 -10.59 -11.08 -1.52
N TYR A 31 -9.83 -10.07 -1.93
CA TYR A 31 -8.36 -10.10 -1.89
C TYR A 31 -7.82 -10.24 -0.47
N ARG A 32 -8.47 -9.61 0.50
CA ARG A 32 -8.05 -9.68 1.91
C ARG A 32 -8.29 -11.07 2.52
N LYS A 33 -9.41 -11.71 2.18
CA LYS A 33 -9.66 -13.12 2.54
C LYS A 33 -8.63 -14.03 1.89
N TRP A 34 -8.41 -13.88 0.59
CA TRP A 34 -7.44 -14.68 -0.14
C TRP A 34 -6.02 -14.57 0.44
N MET A 35 -5.58 -13.36 0.79
CA MET A 35 -4.26 -13.13 1.40
C MET A 35 -4.14 -13.78 2.79
N THR A 36 -5.22 -13.81 3.55
CA THR A 36 -5.27 -14.45 4.88
C THR A 36 -5.19 -15.98 4.75
N GLU A 37 -5.92 -16.55 3.79
CA GLU A 37 -5.94 -18.00 3.54
C GLU A 37 -4.62 -18.49 2.92
N ASN A 38 -3.95 -17.65 2.13
CA ASN A 38 -2.76 -18.01 1.37
C ASN A 38 -1.49 -17.28 1.84
N TRP A 39 -1.39 -16.96 3.13
CA TRP A 39 -0.25 -16.22 3.69
C TRP A 39 1.11 -16.88 3.43
N THR A 40 1.15 -18.22 3.30
CA THR A 40 2.36 -18.99 3.02
C THR A 40 2.92 -18.76 1.62
N VAL A 41 2.10 -18.26 0.68
CA VAL A 41 2.53 -17.96 -0.70
C VAL A 41 3.66 -16.93 -0.71
N ALA A 42 3.71 -16.02 0.27
CA ALA A 42 4.80 -15.06 0.42
C ALA A 42 6.18 -15.74 0.52
N PHE A 43 6.30 -16.86 1.23
CA PHE A 43 7.58 -17.57 1.35
C PHE A 43 8.07 -18.13 0.02
N TYR A 44 7.15 -18.63 -0.81
CA TYR A 44 7.50 -19.12 -2.14
C TYR A 44 8.06 -17.99 -3.02
N TYR A 45 7.42 -16.82 -3.01
CA TYR A 45 7.93 -15.66 -3.75
C TYR A 45 9.30 -15.19 -3.25
N VAL A 46 9.51 -15.17 -1.93
CA VAL A 46 10.84 -14.85 -1.34
C VAL A 46 11.89 -15.87 -1.77
N GLY A 47 11.57 -17.16 -1.72
CA GLY A 47 12.49 -18.22 -2.15
C GLY A 47 12.88 -18.08 -3.62
N VAL A 48 11.89 -17.84 -4.50
CA VAL A 48 12.12 -17.59 -5.93
C VAL A 48 12.97 -16.34 -6.14
N TYR A 49 12.68 -15.24 -5.45
CA TYR A 49 13.47 -14.01 -5.52
C TYR A 49 14.94 -14.26 -5.15
N MET A 50 15.18 -14.98 -4.04
CA MET A 50 16.54 -15.32 -3.62
C MET A 50 17.27 -16.19 -4.64
N ALA A 51 16.58 -17.17 -5.24
CA ALA A 51 17.13 -17.99 -6.32
C ALA A 51 17.52 -17.14 -7.55
N PHE A 52 16.69 -16.17 -7.93
CA PHE A 52 17.01 -15.23 -9.02
C PHE A 52 18.21 -14.35 -8.70
N ILE A 53 18.35 -13.85 -7.46
CA ILE A 53 19.48 -13.02 -7.06
C ILE A 53 20.78 -13.82 -7.13
N PHE A 54 20.85 -14.98 -6.48
CA PHE A 54 22.08 -15.79 -6.48
C PHE A 54 22.39 -16.37 -7.86
N GLY A 55 21.38 -16.84 -8.57
CA GLY A 55 21.53 -17.33 -9.94
C GLY A 55 22.01 -16.25 -10.91
N GLY A 56 21.42 -15.05 -10.82
CA GLY A 56 21.82 -13.88 -11.59
C GLY A 56 23.25 -13.43 -11.27
N GLN A 57 23.63 -13.44 -9.98
CA GLN A 57 25.00 -13.13 -9.55
C GLN A 57 26.00 -14.12 -10.14
N TYR A 58 25.75 -15.44 -10.03
CA TYR A 58 26.63 -16.47 -10.61
C TYR A 58 26.79 -16.31 -12.12
N TYR A 59 25.68 -16.08 -12.83
CA TYR A 59 25.68 -15.85 -14.27
C TYR A 59 26.47 -14.58 -14.68
N MET A 60 26.38 -13.52 -13.89
CA MET A 60 27.02 -12.23 -14.14
C MET A 60 28.53 -12.21 -13.83
N GLN A 61 29.08 -13.20 -13.13
CA GLN A 61 30.52 -13.23 -12.78
C GLN A 61 31.45 -13.19 -14.00
N ASN A 62 31.00 -13.75 -15.13
CA ASN A 62 31.79 -13.83 -16.36
C ASN A 62 31.43 -12.75 -17.40
N ARG A 63 30.60 -11.75 -17.04
CA ARG A 63 30.09 -10.73 -17.96
C ARG A 63 30.41 -9.31 -17.46
N PRO A 64 30.62 -8.34 -18.36
CA PRO A 64 30.78 -6.95 -17.97
C PRO A 64 29.48 -6.39 -17.35
N ARG A 65 29.63 -5.47 -16.41
CA ARG A 65 28.51 -4.79 -15.74
C ARG A 65 27.58 -4.12 -16.76
N PHE A 66 26.28 -4.28 -16.55
CA PHE A 66 25.27 -3.57 -17.33
C PHE A 66 25.12 -2.13 -16.84
N GLU A 67 25.12 -1.17 -17.76
CA GLU A 67 24.83 0.24 -17.45
C GLU A 67 23.31 0.49 -17.47
N LEU A 68 22.62 0.11 -16.38
CA LEU A 68 21.16 0.31 -16.26
C LEU A 68 20.76 1.72 -15.79
N ARG A 69 21.67 2.70 -15.79
CA ARG A 69 21.43 4.02 -15.18
C ARG A 69 20.14 4.70 -15.66
N ARG A 70 19.84 4.62 -16.96
CA ARG A 70 18.61 5.18 -17.54
C ARG A 70 17.36 4.44 -17.05
N THR A 71 17.40 3.11 -17.02
CA THR A 71 16.29 2.28 -16.53
C THR A 71 16.05 2.51 -15.03
N LEU A 72 17.11 2.58 -14.22
CA LEU A 72 17.01 2.89 -12.80
C LEU A 72 16.43 4.29 -12.56
N MET A 73 16.80 5.27 -13.39
CA MET A 73 16.22 6.61 -13.29
C MET A 73 14.71 6.57 -13.53
N ILE A 74 14.25 5.92 -14.61
CA ILE A 74 12.82 5.78 -14.91
C ILE A 74 12.08 5.07 -13.77
N TRP A 75 12.66 3.99 -13.25
CA TRP A 75 12.09 3.23 -12.13
C TRP A 75 11.95 4.07 -10.86
N ASN A 76 12.98 4.81 -10.50
CA ASN A 76 12.93 5.70 -9.33
C ASN A 76 11.91 6.83 -9.54
N CYS A 77 11.81 7.40 -10.75
CA CYS A 77 10.80 8.41 -11.07
C CYS A 77 9.38 7.82 -10.96
N SER A 78 9.12 6.61 -11.45
CA SER A 78 7.81 5.96 -11.33
C SER A 78 7.46 5.67 -9.87
N LEU A 79 8.41 5.19 -9.06
CA LEU A 79 8.22 4.97 -7.62
C LEU A 79 7.94 6.28 -6.88
N ALA A 80 8.64 7.37 -7.23
CA ALA A 80 8.41 8.68 -6.65
C ALA A 80 7.02 9.21 -7.00
N ALA A 81 6.60 9.11 -8.26
CA ALA A 81 5.27 9.52 -8.71
C ALA A 81 4.16 8.73 -8.00
N PHE A 82 4.32 7.40 -7.89
CA PHE A 82 3.41 6.54 -7.16
C PHE A 82 3.32 6.91 -5.68
N SER A 83 4.47 7.15 -5.04
CA SER A 83 4.55 7.57 -3.63
C SER A 83 3.86 8.91 -3.39
N ILE A 84 4.10 9.91 -4.23
CA ILE A 84 3.45 11.23 -4.14
C ILE A 84 1.93 11.09 -4.33
N MET A 85 1.49 10.31 -5.32
CA MET A 85 0.06 10.07 -5.55
C MET A 85 -0.62 9.43 -4.34
N GLY A 86 -0.01 8.39 -3.77
CA GLY A 86 -0.50 7.74 -2.55
C GLY A 86 -0.53 8.72 -1.37
N ALA A 87 0.55 9.45 -1.14
CA ALA A 87 0.64 10.44 -0.07
C ALA A 87 -0.42 11.55 -0.21
N CYS A 88 -0.61 12.13 -1.40
CA CYS A 88 -1.64 13.14 -1.62
C CYS A 88 -3.07 12.65 -1.31
N ARG A 89 -3.33 11.35 -1.39
CA ARG A 89 -4.63 10.74 -1.08
C ARG A 89 -4.76 10.34 0.39
N THR A 90 -3.76 9.68 0.97
CA THR A 90 -3.82 9.16 2.34
C THR A 90 -3.49 10.22 3.39
N LEU A 91 -2.65 11.21 3.07
CA LEU A 91 -2.26 12.28 4.00
C LEU A 91 -3.42 13.15 4.50
N PRO A 92 -4.37 13.65 3.67
CA PRO A 92 -5.45 14.48 4.17
C PRO A 92 -6.36 13.74 5.16
N GLU A 93 -6.66 12.47 4.89
CA GLU A 93 -7.39 11.60 5.81
C GLU A 93 -6.59 11.37 7.10
N PHE A 94 -5.29 11.03 6.98
CA PHE A 94 -4.42 10.81 8.13
C PHE A 94 -4.29 12.07 9.02
N ILE A 95 -4.13 13.25 8.43
CA ILE A 95 -4.07 14.53 9.16
C ILE A 95 -5.41 14.83 9.84
N HIS A 96 -6.53 14.55 9.18
CA HIS A 96 -7.86 14.74 9.75
C HIS A 96 -8.09 13.85 10.97
N VAL A 97 -7.74 12.56 10.87
CA VAL A 97 -7.82 11.60 11.98
C VAL A 97 -6.90 12.03 13.13
N LEU A 98 -5.66 12.42 12.82
CA LEU A 98 -4.68 12.85 13.81
C LEU A 98 -5.13 14.10 14.58
N ARG A 99 -5.75 15.06 13.89
CA ARG A 99 -6.17 16.34 14.49
C ARG A 99 -7.45 16.23 15.30
N ASN A 100 -8.40 15.38 14.91
CA ASN A 100 -9.71 15.28 15.57
C ASN A 100 -9.78 14.17 16.63
N TYR A 101 -9.06 13.06 16.43
CA TYR A 101 -9.16 11.89 17.31
C TYR A 101 -7.85 11.60 18.08
N GLY A 102 -6.74 12.26 17.71
CA GLY A 102 -5.44 12.08 18.36
C GLY A 102 -4.76 10.75 18.03
N ILE A 103 -3.48 10.62 18.43
CA ILE A 103 -2.64 9.44 18.13
C ILE A 103 -3.20 8.15 18.76
N TYR A 104 -3.87 8.24 19.90
CA TYR A 104 -4.38 7.06 20.61
C TYR A 104 -5.54 6.39 19.88
N HIS A 105 -6.43 7.14 19.22
CA HIS A 105 -7.55 6.57 18.47
C HIS A 105 -7.16 6.07 17.07
N SER A 106 -6.05 6.56 16.49
CA SER A 106 -5.60 6.13 15.17
C SER A 106 -4.83 4.81 15.19
N ILE A 107 -4.22 4.44 16.32
CA ILE A 107 -3.41 3.22 16.46
C ILE A 107 -4.19 2.12 17.21
N CYS A 108 -5.09 2.48 18.12
CA CYS A 108 -5.88 1.50 18.86
C CYS A 108 -7.14 1.12 18.09
N VAL A 109 -7.25 -0.16 17.69
CA VAL A 109 -8.53 -0.77 17.32
C VAL A 109 -9.34 -0.95 18.62
N PRO A 110 -10.44 -0.20 18.83
CA PRO A 110 -11.34 -0.54 19.94
C PRO A 110 -11.89 -1.95 19.67
N ARG A 111 -11.73 -2.83 20.66
CA ARG A 111 -12.31 -4.17 20.64
C ARG A 111 -13.83 -4.11 20.67
#